data_AF-A0A8B3DF20-F1
#
_entry.id   AF-A0A8B3DF20-F1
#
_cell.length_a   1.000
_cell.length_b   1.000
_cell.length_c   1.000
_cell.angle_alpha   90.00
_cell.angle_beta   90.00
_cell.angle_gamma   90.00
#
_symmetry.space_group_name_H-M   'P 1'
#
loop_
_entity.id
_entity.type
_entity.pdbx_description
1 polymer ?
#
loop_
_entity_poly.entity_id
_entity_poly.type
_entity_poly.pdbx_seq_one_letter_code
_entity_poly.pdbx_strand_id
1 'polypeptide(L)'
;MKNLTTLLMPLILVGCATPTMEIKTNAKLEWVNGLVEDVYIAPTQKTVTVAFQNNLVVFVRNESTTGQKCVSYTTNNSTKLDICGTELTLFNNQGIPINVGQLVLGANAKHITFDEDEELKAKRLSTISKQDQLRQEKEDRLIQLELWKLEQQKRRIEAETRAIEANSNKTNEKIDAVNDAIKSIGKGVENHGL
;
A
#
# COMPACT_ATOMS: atom_id res chain seq x y z
N MET A 1 -94.58 -2.89 -13.67
CA MET A 1 -93.25 -3.43 -14.01
C MET A 1 -92.29 -2.26 -14.10
N LYS A 2 -91.38 -2.10 -13.12
CA LYS A 2 -90.35 -1.05 -13.09
C LYS A 2 -89.03 -1.71 -13.47
N ASN A 3 -88.50 -1.40 -14.65
CA ASN A 3 -87.18 -1.88 -15.07
C ASN A 3 -86.11 -0.95 -14.49
N LEU A 4 -85.30 -1.52 -13.58
CA LEU A 4 -84.13 -0.90 -12.98
C LEU A 4 -82.94 -1.19 -13.91
N THR A 5 -82.58 -0.23 -14.76
CA THR A 5 -81.34 -0.31 -15.56
C THR A 5 -80.17 0.14 -14.69
N THR A 6 -79.43 -0.85 -14.17
CA THR A 6 -78.16 -0.67 -13.46
C THR A 6 -77.09 -0.20 -14.45
N LEU A 7 -76.64 1.05 -14.31
CA LEU A 7 -75.55 1.61 -15.10
C LEU A 7 -74.22 1.16 -14.48
N LEU A 8 -73.56 0.15 -15.08
CA LEU A 8 -72.18 -0.19 -14.73
C LEU A 8 -71.24 0.89 -15.28
N MET A 9 -70.64 1.66 -14.39
CA MET A 9 -69.63 2.66 -14.72
C MET A 9 -68.26 1.98 -14.73
N PRO A 10 -67.52 1.93 -15.85
CA PRO A 10 -66.18 1.35 -15.87
C PRO A 10 -65.22 2.31 -15.14
N LEU A 11 -64.71 1.86 -14.00
CA LEU A 11 -63.60 2.49 -13.29
C LEU A 11 -62.34 2.33 -14.16
N ILE A 12 -61.99 3.37 -14.92
CA ILE A 12 -60.71 3.41 -15.62
C ILE A 12 -59.64 3.69 -14.56
N LEU A 13 -58.96 2.65 -14.08
CA LEU A 13 -57.70 2.79 -13.38
C LEU A 13 -56.69 3.40 -14.37
N VAL A 14 -56.52 4.71 -14.31
CA VAL A 14 -55.36 5.38 -14.90
C VAL A 14 -54.18 5.03 -14.01
N GLY A 15 -53.50 3.93 -14.32
CA GLY A 15 -52.16 3.70 -13.79
C GLY A 15 -51.29 4.87 -14.26
N CYS A 16 -50.78 5.67 -13.33
CA CYS A 16 -49.67 6.58 -13.62
C CYS A 16 -48.49 5.71 -14.08
N ALA A 17 -48.35 5.52 -15.38
CA ALA A 17 -47.11 5.04 -15.95
C ALA A 17 -46.08 6.14 -15.69
N THR A 18 -45.28 5.97 -14.64
CA THR A 18 -44.06 6.76 -14.46
C THR A 18 -43.23 6.57 -15.73
N PRO A 19 -42.84 7.65 -16.43
CA PRO A 19 -42.04 7.53 -17.63
C PRO A 19 -40.72 6.83 -17.26
N THR A 20 -40.49 5.65 -17.81
CA THR A 20 -39.19 4.99 -17.76
C THR A 20 -38.22 5.85 -18.56
N MET A 21 -37.24 6.44 -17.89
CA MET A 21 -36.16 7.16 -18.57
C MET A 21 -35.32 6.16 -19.36
N GLU A 22 -35.53 6.08 -20.67
CA GLU A 22 -34.66 5.32 -21.56
C GLU A 22 -33.40 6.14 -21.86
N ILE A 23 -32.28 5.75 -21.26
CA ILE A 23 -30.97 6.17 -21.75
C ILE A 23 -30.46 5.17 -22.78
N LYS A 24 -29.67 5.64 -23.75
CA LYS A 24 -28.92 4.74 -24.62
C LYS A 24 -27.92 3.97 -23.75
N THR A 25 -28.14 2.69 -23.52
CA THR A 25 -27.26 1.88 -22.67
C THR A 25 -26.19 1.17 -23.49
N ASN A 26 -25.04 0.96 -22.85
CA ASN A 26 -24.00 0.07 -23.37
C ASN A 26 -23.39 -0.81 -22.27
N ALA A 27 -23.83 -0.66 -21.03
CA ALA A 27 -23.47 -1.53 -19.92
C ALA A 27 -24.60 -1.60 -18.88
N LYS A 28 -24.46 -2.50 -17.92
CA LYS A 28 -25.30 -2.61 -16.72
C LYS A 28 -24.41 -2.68 -15.48
N LEU A 29 -24.86 -2.10 -14.36
CA LEU A 29 -24.28 -2.38 -13.04
C LEU A 29 -25.18 -3.36 -12.32
N GLU A 30 -24.61 -4.49 -11.94
CA GLU A 30 -25.28 -5.49 -11.12
C GLU A 30 -24.74 -5.38 -9.71
N TRP A 31 -25.53 -4.81 -8.81
CA TRP A 31 -25.17 -4.64 -7.42
C TRP A 31 -25.36 -5.93 -6.63
N VAL A 32 -24.55 -6.13 -5.58
CA VAL A 32 -24.66 -7.32 -4.71
C VAL A 32 -26.01 -7.40 -3.98
N ASN A 33 -26.70 -6.27 -3.80
CA ASN A 33 -28.05 -6.25 -3.24
C ASN A 33 -29.14 -6.67 -4.25
N GLY A 34 -28.79 -7.11 -5.46
CA GLY A 34 -29.70 -7.59 -6.48
C GLY A 34 -30.30 -6.51 -7.39
N LEU A 35 -29.95 -5.23 -7.19
CA LEU A 35 -30.36 -4.16 -8.08
C LEU A 35 -29.53 -4.18 -9.37
N VAL A 36 -30.18 -3.96 -10.50
CA VAL A 36 -29.54 -3.85 -11.80
C VAL A 36 -29.87 -2.49 -12.39
N GLU A 37 -28.83 -1.68 -12.63
CA GLU A 37 -28.97 -0.32 -13.13
C GLU A 37 -28.41 -0.22 -14.55
N ASP A 38 -29.15 0.48 -15.41
CA ASP A 38 -28.74 0.73 -16.78
C ASP A 38 -27.67 1.82 -16.84
N VAL A 39 -26.64 1.57 -17.66
CA VAL A 39 -25.46 2.44 -17.75
C VAL A 39 -25.10 2.79 -19.18
N TYR A 40 -24.68 4.04 -19.32
CA TYR A 40 -23.98 4.54 -20.49
C TYR A 40 -22.57 4.99 -20.10
N ILE A 41 -21.57 4.31 -20.65
CA ILE A 41 -20.17 4.72 -20.58
C ILE A 41 -19.84 5.45 -21.88
N ALA A 42 -19.38 6.70 -21.80
CA ALA A 42 -18.99 7.43 -23.01
C ALA A 42 -17.86 6.69 -23.74
N PRO A 43 -17.76 6.76 -25.09
CA PRO A 43 -16.67 6.12 -25.82
C PRO A 43 -15.27 6.61 -25.43
N THR A 44 -15.16 7.88 -25.00
CA THR A 44 -13.93 8.47 -24.42
C THR A 44 -13.64 7.97 -23.01
N GLN A 45 -14.60 7.25 -22.42
CA GLN A 45 -14.65 6.76 -21.05
C GLN A 45 -14.48 7.85 -19.98
N LYS A 46 -14.56 9.14 -20.34
CA LYS A 46 -14.45 10.27 -19.41
C LYS A 46 -15.66 10.41 -18.50
N THR A 47 -16.81 9.87 -18.90
CA THR A 47 -18.03 9.92 -18.12
C THR A 47 -18.73 8.57 -18.10
N VAL A 48 -19.37 8.30 -16.97
CA VAL A 48 -20.27 7.16 -16.76
C VAL A 48 -21.59 7.72 -16.29
N THR A 49 -22.66 7.44 -17.01
CA THR A 49 -24.02 7.83 -16.64
C THR A 49 -24.77 6.61 -16.17
N VAL A 50 -25.27 6.66 -14.93
CA VAL A 50 -26.03 5.59 -14.30
C VAL A 50 -27.44 6.09 -14.03
N ALA A 51 -28.44 5.31 -14.43
CA ALA A 51 -29.81 5.54 -14.00
C ALA A 51 -30.00 4.89 -12.61
N PHE A 52 -29.96 5.67 -11.54
CA PHE A 52 -30.23 5.19 -10.17
C PHE A 52 -31.62 5.59 -9.74
N GLN A 53 -32.50 4.63 -9.43
CA GLN A 53 -33.82 4.88 -8.80
C GLN A 53 -34.57 6.10 -9.39
N ASN A 54 -34.72 6.13 -10.73
CA ASN A 54 -35.35 7.22 -11.49
C ASN A 54 -34.60 8.57 -11.51
N ASN A 55 -33.30 8.60 -11.20
CA ASN A 55 -32.43 9.75 -11.40
C ASN A 55 -31.25 9.39 -12.29
N LEU A 56 -30.83 10.31 -13.17
CA LEU A 56 -29.61 10.17 -13.93
C LEU A 56 -28.45 10.78 -13.16
N VAL A 57 -27.47 9.95 -12.82
CA VAL A 57 -26.26 10.36 -12.15
C VAL A 57 -25.10 10.27 -13.13
N VAL A 58 -24.43 11.40 -13.36
CA VAL A 58 -23.25 11.47 -14.21
C VAL A 58 -22.01 11.52 -13.34
N PHE A 59 -21.16 10.51 -13.49
CA PHE A 59 -19.84 10.47 -12.90
C PHE A 59 -18.79 10.89 -13.93
N VAL A 60 -17.84 11.69 -13.50
CA VAL A 60 -16.71 12.19 -14.30
C VAL A 60 -15.44 11.49 -13.84
N ARG A 61 -14.63 11.01 -14.78
CA ARG A 61 -13.37 10.32 -14.48
C ARG A 61 -12.41 11.23 -13.72
N ASN A 62 -11.78 10.69 -12.68
CA ASN A 62 -10.61 11.28 -12.07
C ASN A 62 -9.38 11.00 -12.94
N GLU A 63 -8.86 12.04 -13.60
CA GLU A 63 -7.75 11.91 -14.56
C GLU A 63 -6.49 11.29 -13.95
N SER A 64 -6.26 11.44 -12.63
CA SER A 64 -5.13 10.83 -11.93
C SER A 64 -5.14 9.30 -11.93
N THR A 65 -6.32 8.69 -12.14
CA THR A 65 -6.51 7.23 -12.18
C THR A 65 -6.50 6.66 -13.60
N THR A 66 -6.25 7.49 -14.61
CA THR A 66 -6.17 7.05 -16.00
C THR A 66 -5.01 6.09 -16.20
N GLY A 67 -5.27 4.97 -16.90
CA GLY A 67 -4.25 3.94 -17.16
C GLY A 67 -3.89 3.11 -15.93
N GLN A 68 -4.53 3.33 -14.77
CA GLN A 68 -4.37 2.46 -13.61
C GLN A 68 -5.36 1.29 -13.70
N LYS A 69 -5.05 0.20 -12.97
CA LYS A 69 -5.92 -0.98 -12.84
C LYS A 69 -7.34 -0.63 -12.36
N CYS A 70 -7.46 0.39 -11.52
CA CYS A 70 -8.72 0.88 -10.99
C CYS A 70 -8.91 2.33 -11.41
N VAL A 71 -9.98 2.59 -12.15
CA VAL A 71 -10.34 3.93 -12.60
C VAL A 71 -11.43 4.46 -11.68
N SER A 72 -11.20 5.67 -11.15
CA SER A 72 -12.13 6.33 -10.25
C SER A 72 -12.94 7.38 -10.99
N TYR A 73 -14.22 7.47 -10.65
CA TYR A 73 -15.14 8.47 -11.16
C TYR A 73 -15.84 9.16 -10.01
N THR A 74 -16.16 10.44 -10.17
CA THR A 74 -16.81 11.25 -9.13
C THR A 74 -17.98 12.04 -9.69
N THR A 75 -19.03 12.19 -8.89
CA THR A 75 -20.12 13.12 -9.18
C THR A 75 -19.83 14.50 -8.61
N ASN A 76 -20.62 15.51 -8.99
CA ASN A 76 -20.56 16.85 -8.39
C ASN A 76 -20.83 16.84 -6.86
N ASN A 77 -21.53 15.82 -6.36
CA ASN A 77 -21.85 15.66 -4.93
C ASN A 77 -20.79 14.83 -4.19
N SER A 78 -19.60 14.67 -4.77
CA SER A 78 -18.47 13.91 -4.22
C SER A 78 -18.73 12.42 -3.98
N THR A 79 -19.78 11.85 -4.57
CA THR A 79 -19.97 10.39 -4.60
C THR A 79 -18.94 9.81 -5.56
N LYS A 80 -18.23 8.76 -5.12
CA LYS A 80 -17.15 8.14 -5.89
C LYS A 80 -17.56 6.74 -6.36
N LEU A 81 -17.28 6.42 -7.61
CA LEU A 81 -17.45 5.10 -8.20
C LEU A 81 -16.08 4.63 -8.70
N ASP A 82 -15.55 3.58 -8.09
CA ASP A 82 -14.31 2.95 -8.56
C ASP A 82 -14.65 1.73 -9.41
N ILE A 83 -13.99 1.61 -10.57
CA ILE A 83 -14.14 0.51 -11.53
C ILE A 83 -12.77 -0.17 -11.70
N CYS A 84 -12.65 -1.43 -11.29
CA CYS A 84 -11.44 -2.23 -11.36
C CYS A 84 -11.67 -3.44 -12.27
N GLY A 85 -11.37 -3.32 -13.55
CA GLY A 85 -11.80 -4.31 -14.56
C GLY A 85 -13.32 -4.35 -14.64
N THR A 86 -13.94 -5.42 -14.13
CA THR A 86 -15.40 -5.57 -14.05
C THR A 86 -15.96 -5.32 -12.64
N GLU A 87 -15.13 -5.17 -11.62
CA GLU A 87 -15.60 -4.95 -10.25
C GLU A 87 -15.87 -3.46 -9.99
N LEU A 88 -16.89 -3.17 -9.19
CA LEU A 88 -17.34 -1.83 -8.89
C LEU A 88 -17.47 -1.63 -7.39
N THR A 89 -17.07 -0.45 -6.91
CA THR A 89 -17.39 0.00 -5.55
C THR A 89 -17.92 1.42 -5.59
N LEU A 90 -19.10 1.62 -5.02
CA LEU A 90 -19.71 2.92 -4.83
C LEU A 90 -19.42 3.41 -3.41
N PHE A 91 -18.96 4.64 -3.28
CA PHE A 91 -18.65 5.31 -2.02
C PHE A 91 -19.51 6.55 -1.87
N ASN A 92 -19.93 6.82 -0.64
CA ASN A 92 -20.55 8.10 -0.32
C ASN A 92 -19.52 9.25 -0.36
N ASN A 93 -19.99 10.47 -0.10
CA ASN A 93 -19.16 11.69 -0.03
C ASN A 93 -18.11 11.70 1.09
N GLN A 94 -18.18 10.77 2.05
CA GLN A 94 -17.20 10.60 3.12
C GLN A 94 -16.14 9.55 2.78
N GLY A 95 -16.21 8.94 1.59
CA GLY A 95 -15.31 7.86 1.17
C GLY A 95 -15.62 6.51 1.82
N ILE A 96 -16.81 6.33 2.38
CA ILE A 96 -17.26 5.06 2.96
C ILE A 96 -17.90 4.22 1.85
N PRO A 97 -17.51 2.94 1.67
CA PRO A 97 -18.18 2.04 0.73
C PRO A 97 -19.65 1.87 1.11
N ILE A 98 -20.56 2.14 0.17
CA ILE A 98 -22.01 1.99 0.36
C ILE A 98 -22.59 0.83 -0.44
N ASN A 99 -21.96 0.45 -1.56
CA ASN A 99 -22.37 -0.71 -2.33
C ASN A 99 -21.22 -1.23 -3.19
N VAL A 100 -21.27 -2.50 -3.55
CA VAL A 100 -20.33 -3.17 -4.45
C VAL A 100 -21.11 -3.93 -5.51
N GLY A 101 -20.51 -4.11 -6.68
CA GLY A 101 -21.18 -4.76 -7.79
C GLY A 101 -20.25 -5.12 -8.92
N GLN A 102 -20.85 -5.49 -10.05
CA GLN A 102 -20.14 -5.84 -11.28
C GLN A 102 -20.65 -5.03 -12.46
N LEU A 103 -19.73 -4.66 -13.34
CA LEU A 103 -19.99 -4.01 -14.60
C LEU A 103 -20.13 -5.07 -15.68
N VAL A 104 -21.32 -5.16 -16.27
CA VAL A 104 -21.60 -6.05 -17.40
C VAL A 104 -21.67 -5.22 -18.67
N LEU A 105 -20.67 -5.38 -19.55
CA LEU A 105 -20.61 -4.67 -20.82
C LEU A 105 -21.58 -5.28 -21.84
N GLY A 106 -22.36 -4.43 -22.49
CA GLY A 106 -23.22 -4.81 -23.61
C GLY A 106 -22.44 -5.08 -24.90
N ALA A 107 -23.09 -5.69 -25.89
CA ALA A 107 -22.45 -6.07 -27.16
C ALA A 107 -21.83 -4.89 -27.94
N ASN A 108 -22.33 -3.67 -27.74
CA ASN A 108 -21.85 -2.43 -28.34
C ASN A 108 -20.71 -1.75 -27.54
N ALA A 109 -20.34 -2.28 -26.37
CA ALA A 109 -19.33 -1.73 -25.48
C ALA A 109 -17.94 -2.39 -25.60
N LYS A 110 -17.67 -3.16 -26.66
CA LYS A 110 -16.36 -3.82 -26.87
C LYS A 110 -15.13 -2.89 -26.89
N HIS A 111 -15.35 -1.59 -27.10
CA HIS A 111 -14.30 -0.56 -27.09
C HIS A 111 -14.00 -0.01 -25.68
N ILE A 112 -14.78 -0.40 -24.67
CA ILE A 112 -14.60 0.02 -23.28
C ILE A 112 -13.72 -1.03 -22.60
N THR A 113 -12.55 -0.59 -22.16
CA THR A 113 -11.57 -1.38 -21.42
C THR A 113 -11.04 -0.52 -20.28
N PHE A 114 -10.84 -1.15 -19.13
CA PHE A 114 -10.26 -0.57 -17.92
C PHE A 114 -8.91 -1.22 -17.59
N ASP A 115 -8.20 -1.68 -18.62
CA ASP A 115 -6.90 -2.33 -18.44
C ASP A 115 -5.85 -1.32 -17.98
N GLU A 116 -4.93 -1.78 -17.14
CA GLU A 116 -3.77 -0.98 -16.76
C GLU A 116 -2.88 -0.76 -17.99
N ASP A 117 -2.41 0.47 -18.18
CA ASP A 117 -1.45 0.78 -19.23
C ASP A 117 -0.12 0.05 -18.94
N GLU A 118 0.33 -0.79 -19.87
CA GLU A 118 1.55 -1.58 -19.70
C GLU A 118 2.81 -0.70 -19.50
N GLU A 119 2.86 0.51 -20.08
CA GLU A 119 3.94 1.45 -19.84
C GLU A 119 3.89 1.98 -18.39
N LEU A 120 2.71 2.34 -17.91
CA LEU A 120 2.51 2.82 -16.54
C LEU A 120 2.85 1.72 -15.53
N LYS A 121 2.43 0.48 -15.80
CA LYS A 121 2.74 -0.71 -15.01
C LYS A 121 4.25 -0.98 -14.97
N ALA A 122 4.93 -0.94 -16.12
CA ALA A 122 6.39 -1.10 -16.18
C ALA A 122 7.12 0.00 -15.41
N LYS A 123 6.67 1.25 -15.52
CA LYS A 123 7.22 2.39 -14.78
C LYS A 123 7.06 2.22 -13.26
N ARG A 124 5.90 1.78 -12.79
CA ARG A 124 5.65 1.47 -11.37
C ARG A 124 6.57 0.37 -10.87
N LEU A 125 6.67 -0.75 -11.60
CA LEU A 125 7.56 -1.86 -11.25
C LEU A 125 9.03 -1.43 -11.19
N SER A 126 9.49 -0.62 -12.14
CA SER A 126 10.86 -0.09 -12.13
C SER A 126 11.13 0.83 -10.93
N THR A 127 10.12 1.57 -10.47
CA THR A 127 10.23 2.48 -9.33
C THR A 127 10.33 1.70 -8.02
N ILE A 128 9.50 0.65 -7.88
CA ILE A 128 9.54 -0.26 -6.73
C ILE A 128 10.91 -0.94 -6.66
N SER A 129 11.40 -1.48 -7.80
CA SER A 129 12.71 -2.13 -7.87
C SER A 129 13.85 -1.18 -7.44
N LYS A 130 13.84 0.08 -7.88
CA LYS A 130 14.82 1.09 -7.46
C LYS A 130 14.74 1.41 -5.96
N GLN A 131 13.53 1.46 -5.39
CA GLN A 131 13.36 1.68 -3.95
C GLN A 131 13.88 0.50 -3.13
N ASP A 132 13.66 -0.73 -3.59
CA ASP A 132 14.18 -1.93 -2.94
C ASP A 132 15.70 -1.98 -2.99
N GLN A 133 16.32 -1.64 -4.12
CA GLN A 133 17.78 -1.50 -4.24
C GLN A 133 18.32 -0.46 -3.25
N LEU A 134 17.71 0.73 -3.20
CA LEU A 134 18.11 1.78 -2.26
C LEU A 134 17.96 1.37 -0.79
N ARG A 135 16.98 0.53 -0.47
CA ARG A 135 16.77 0.00 0.88
C ARG A 135 17.86 -1.01 1.24
N GLN A 136 18.16 -1.94 0.34
CA GLN A 136 19.25 -2.91 0.51
C GLN A 136 20.60 -2.22 0.66
N GLU A 137 20.92 -1.23 -0.19
CA GLU A 137 22.17 -0.46 -0.08
C GLU A 137 22.31 0.27 1.26
N LYS A 138 21.20 0.76 1.82
CA LYS A 138 21.19 1.39 3.15
C LYS A 138 21.44 0.37 4.26
N GLU A 139 20.79 -0.80 4.19
CA GLU A 139 20.98 -1.89 5.14
C GLU A 139 22.42 -2.41 5.11
N ASP A 140 22.99 -2.65 3.92
CA ASP A 140 24.37 -3.07 3.74
C ASP A 140 25.36 -2.05 4.30
N ARG A 141 25.11 -0.75 4.07
CA ARG A 141 25.96 0.32 4.61
C ARG A 141 25.93 0.37 6.13
N LEU A 142 24.77 0.13 6.75
CA LEU A 142 24.65 0.06 8.21
C LEU A 142 25.43 -1.12 8.77
N ILE A 143 25.31 -2.31 8.15
CA ILE A 143 26.06 -3.51 8.54
C ILE A 143 27.57 -3.26 8.44
N GLN A 144 28.04 -2.68 7.33
CA GLN A 144 29.45 -2.36 7.15
C GLN A 144 29.97 -1.37 8.20
N LEU A 145 29.16 -0.37 8.57
CA LEU A 145 29.53 0.59 9.61
C LEU A 145 29.63 -0.08 10.99
N GLU A 146 28.71 -0.99 11.31
CA GLU A 146 28.75 -1.76 12.57
C GLU A 146 29.96 -2.68 12.63
N LEU A 147 30.25 -3.41 11.54
CA LEU A 147 31.44 -4.25 11.44
C LEU A 147 32.73 -3.42 11.60
N TRP A 148 32.80 -2.26 10.96
CA TRP A 148 33.94 -1.36 11.11
C TRP A 148 34.11 -0.88 12.57
N LYS A 149 33.01 -0.52 13.25
CA LYS A 149 33.06 -0.13 14.67
C LYS A 149 33.55 -1.26 15.57
N LEU A 150 33.06 -2.48 15.36
CA LEU A 150 33.50 -3.67 16.10
C LEU A 150 34.99 -3.95 15.86
N GLU A 151 35.45 -3.82 14.62
CA GLU A 151 36.86 -3.99 14.26
C GLU A 151 37.75 -2.92 14.94
N GLN A 152 37.32 -1.66 15.00
CA GLN A 152 38.05 -0.62 15.73
C GLN A 152 38.09 -0.90 17.24
N GLN A 153 36.99 -1.36 17.83
CA GLN A 153 36.95 -1.74 19.25
C GLN A 153 37.90 -2.91 19.54
N LYS A 154 37.89 -3.93 18.68
CA LYS A 154 38.81 -5.07 18.80
C LYS A 154 40.26 -4.62 18.78
N ARG A 155 40.66 -3.77 17.83
CA ARG A 155 42.03 -3.22 17.76
C ARG A 155 42.41 -2.43 19.01
N ARG A 156 41.47 -1.67 19.58
CA ARG A 156 41.72 -0.94 20.83
C ARG A 156 41.98 -1.89 21.99
N ILE A 157 41.16 -2.93 22.14
CA ILE A 157 41.34 -3.96 23.17
C ILE A 157 42.70 -4.65 23.01
N GLU A 158 43.06 -5.07 21.79
CA GLU A 158 44.35 -5.72 21.53
C GLU A 158 45.57 -4.81 21.83
N ALA A 159 45.43 -3.50 21.64
CA ALA A 159 46.47 -2.54 22.00
C ALA A 159 46.57 -2.36 23.52
N GLU A 160 45.43 -2.26 24.22
CA GLU A 160 45.37 -2.19 25.68
C GLU A 160 45.95 -3.45 26.34
N THR A 161 45.60 -4.65 25.83
CA THR A 161 46.15 -5.92 26.31
C THR A 161 47.67 -5.97 26.18
N ARG A 162 48.21 -5.60 25.02
CA ARG A 162 49.68 -5.54 24.81
C ARG A 162 50.38 -4.55 25.75
N ALA A 163 49.76 -3.40 26.03
CA ALA A 163 50.31 -2.44 26.96
C ALA A 163 50.33 -2.97 28.40
N ILE A 164 49.28 -3.69 28.81
CA ILE A 164 49.21 -4.35 30.13
C ILE A 164 50.28 -5.43 30.24
N GLU A 165 50.43 -6.29 29.23
CA GLU A 165 51.44 -7.35 29.20
C GLU A 165 52.87 -6.77 29.29
N ALA A 166 53.16 -5.72 28.52
CA ALA A 166 54.46 -5.05 28.58
C ALA A 166 54.75 -4.43 29.97
N ASN A 167 53.75 -3.81 30.59
CA ASN A 167 53.89 -3.26 31.94
C ASN A 167 54.05 -4.36 33.00
N SER A 168 53.34 -5.48 32.85
CA SER A 168 53.45 -6.63 33.75
C SER A 168 54.84 -7.26 33.67
N ASN A 169 55.37 -7.49 32.47
CA ASN A 169 56.73 -8.02 32.26
C ASN A 169 57.80 -7.13 32.91
N LYS A 170 57.70 -5.81 32.70
CA LYS A 170 58.61 -4.84 33.35
C LYS A 170 58.52 -4.85 34.88
N THR A 171 57.36 -5.21 35.43
CA THR A 171 57.16 -5.32 36.87
C THR A 171 57.77 -6.62 37.41
N ASN A 172 57.61 -7.73 36.68
CA ASN A 172 58.27 -9.00 37.02
C ASN A 172 59.79 -8.87 37.03
N GLU A 173 60.39 -8.24 36.01
CA GLU A 173 61.85 -7.98 35.96
C GLU A 173 62.35 -7.19 37.19
N LYS A 174 61.57 -6.22 37.66
CA LYS A 174 61.90 -5.46 38.88
C LYS A 174 61.84 -6.32 40.13
N ILE A 175 60.83 -7.19 40.25
CA ILE A 175 60.69 -8.11 41.38
C ILE A 175 61.87 -9.08 41.44
N ASP A 176 62.25 -9.65 40.29
CA ASP A 176 63.39 -10.55 40.19
C ASP A 176 64.71 -9.86 40.59
N ALA A 177 64.93 -8.63 40.11
CA ALA A 177 66.10 -7.84 40.50
C ALA A 177 66.15 -7.55 42.01
N VAL A 178 65.01 -7.26 42.64
CA VAL A 178 64.93 -7.07 44.10
C VAL A 178 65.21 -8.37 44.85
N ASN A 179 64.65 -9.49 44.39
CA ASN A 179 64.87 -10.80 45.00
C ASN A 179 66.34 -11.23 44.92
N ASP A 180 67.02 -10.96 43.80
CA ASP A 180 68.45 -11.25 43.64
C ASP A 180 69.31 -10.36 44.54
N ALA A 181 68.95 -9.08 44.70
CA ALA A 181 69.62 -8.19 45.65
C ALA A 181 69.48 -8.67 47.11
N ILE A 182 68.29 -9.14 47.50
CA ILE A 182 68.05 -9.71 48.84
C ILE A 182 68.88 -10.99 49.05
N LYS A 183 68.93 -11.90 48.07
CA LYS A 183 69.77 -13.10 48.14
C LYS A 183 71.26 -12.78 48.28
N SER A 184 71.74 -11.77 47.56
CA SER A 184 73.12 -11.27 47.64
C SER A 184 73.45 -10.78 49.05
N ILE A 185 72.56 -9.97 49.64
CA ILE A 185 72.70 -9.47 51.02
C ILE A 185 72.69 -10.63 52.03
N GLY A 186 71.75 -11.58 51.88
CA GLY A 186 71.68 -12.77 52.74
C GLY A 186 72.95 -13.61 52.73
N LYS A 187 73.57 -13.83 51.56
CA LYS A 187 74.88 -14.50 51.45
C LYS A 187 76.03 -13.69 52.07
N GLY A 188 75.96 -12.36 52.01
CA GLY A 188 76.92 -11.48 52.69
C GLY A 188 76.83 -11.58 54.22
N VAL A 189 75.63 -11.76 54.76
CA VAL A 189 75.40 -11.97 56.20
C VAL A 189 75.85 -13.38 56.64
N GLU A 190 75.64 -14.42 55.82
CA GLU A 190 76.15 -15.78 56.10
C GLU A 190 77.69 -15.86 56.07
N ASN A 191 78.36 -15.13 55.17
CA ASN A 191 79.82 -15.11 55.06
C ASN A 191 80.52 -14.22 56.10
N HIS A 192 79.77 -13.36 56.80
CA HIS A 192 80.27 -12.49 57.87
C HIS A 192 79.56 -12.71 59.20
N GLY A 193 79.01 -13.92 59.41
CA GLY A 193 78.36 -14.30 60.66
C GLY A 193 79.27 -14.07 61.87
N LEU A 194 78.73 -13.38 62.86
CA LEU A 194 79.11 -13.50 64.27
C LEU A 194 78.86 -14.93 64.76
#